data_AF-A0AAE6EP04-F1
#
_entry.id   AF-A0AAE6EP04-F1
#
_cell.length_a   1.000
_cell.length_b   1.000
_cell.length_c   1.000
_cell.angle_alpha   90.00
_cell.angle_beta   90.00
_cell.angle_gamma   90.00
#
_symmetry.space_group_name_H-M   'P 1'
#
loop_
_entity.id
_entity.type
_entity.pdbx_description
1 polymer ?
#
loop_
_entity_poly.entity_id
_entity_poly.type
_entity_poly.pdbx_seq_one_letter_code
_entity_poly.pdbx_strand_id
1 'polypeptide(L)'
;MKNAKSVSMLPDCPVSKKFYQETVSRIHASFQAIGGSAADELAEKTVKAVNDYLSGTCLPADDSDATVRLMFALIRSELDKAMARSAAARRRKKTAPRRPRRKSAGKNVPEESLCEPKASGSGIDMARLAELLKIREQFDCDDEDNYDEADEPAEPILLNRRQRRMIEREKRRKARREASRRR
;
A
#
# COMPACT_ATOMS: atom_id res chain seq x y z
N MET A 1 -15.11 20.46 -35.12
CA MET A 1 -14.98 19.52 -33.99
C MET A 1 -13.83 18.57 -34.33
N LYS A 2 -12.64 18.76 -33.74
CA LYS A 2 -11.45 17.96 -34.09
C LYS A 2 -11.49 16.66 -33.29
N ASN A 3 -11.48 15.53 -34.00
CA ASN A 3 -11.52 14.19 -33.43
C ASN A 3 -10.36 13.99 -32.45
N ALA A 4 -10.67 13.70 -31.19
CA ALA A 4 -9.68 13.26 -30.22
C ALA A 4 -9.13 11.92 -30.72
N LYS A 5 -7.94 11.93 -31.32
CA LYS A 5 -7.17 10.71 -31.62
C LYS A 5 -6.99 10.01 -30.28
N SER A 6 -7.70 8.90 -30.08
CA SER A 6 -7.48 8.04 -28.93
C SER A 6 -6.05 7.55 -29.01
N VAL A 7 -5.18 8.08 -28.13
CA VAL A 7 -3.81 7.60 -28.00
C VAL A 7 -3.89 6.11 -27.72
N SER A 8 -3.53 5.30 -28.72
CA SER A 8 -3.65 3.85 -28.69
C SER A 8 -2.67 3.33 -27.64
N MET A 9 -3.22 2.72 -26.58
CA MET A 9 -2.39 2.06 -25.58
C MET A 9 -1.67 0.87 -26.19
N LEU A 10 -0.40 0.71 -25.83
CA LEU A 10 0.33 -0.53 -26.05
C LEU A 10 -0.40 -1.70 -25.35
N PRO A 11 -0.56 -2.86 -26.02
CA PRO A 11 -1.38 -3.98 -25.53
C PRO A 11 -0.92 -4.55 -24.17
N ASP A 12 0.33 -4.32 -23.76
CA ASP A 12 0.87 -4.73 -22.46
C ASP A 12 1.57 -3.60 -21.69
N CYS A 13 0.89 -2.45 -21.58
CA CYS A 13 1.45 -1.31 -20.86
C CYS A 13 1.75 -1.66 -19.37
N PRO A 14 2.95 -1.36 -18.84
CA PRO A 14 3.33 -1.70 -17.46
C PRO A 14 2.62 -0.84 -16.42
N VAL A 15 1.99 0.26 -16.82
CA VAL A 15 1.18 1.14 -15.96
C VAL A 15 -0.33 0.94 -16.15
N SER A 16 -1.14 1.58 -15.32
CA SER A 16 -2.60 1.60 -15.48
C SER A 16 -3.02 2.51 -16.63
N LYS A 17 -4.11 2.15 -17.32
CA LYS A 17 -4.71 2.97 -18.38
C LYS A 17 -4.99 4.41 -17.93
N LYS A 18 -5.56 4.56 -16.74
CA LYS A 18 -5.89 5.88 -16.18
C LYS A 18 -4.65 6.74 -15.99
N PHE A 19 -3.60 6.16 -15.41
CA PHE A 19 -2.36 6.87 -15.12
C PHE A 19 -1.64 7.33 -16.40
N TYR A 20 -1.59 6.47 -17.42
CA TYR A 20 -1.01 6.83 -18.71
C TYR A 20 -1.78 7.96 -19.39
N GLN A 21 -3.12 7.88 -19.44
CA GLN A 21 -3.95 8.94 -20.03
C GLN A 21 -3.74 10.27 -19.32
N GLU A 22 -3.72 10.25 -17.98
CA GLU A 22 -3.43 11.43 -17.16
C GLU A 22 -2.03 11.99 -17.44
N THR A 23 -1.04 11.12 -17.60
CA THR A 23 0.34 11.53 -17.93
C THR A 23 0.41 12.20 -19.29
N VAL A 24 -0.21 11.61 -20.32
CA VAL A 24 -0.25 12.17 -21.68
C VAL A 24 -0.98 13.52 -21.68
N SER A 25 -2.15 13.60 -21.04
CA SER A 25 -2.89 14.86 -20.91
C SER A 25 -2.07 15.93 -20.19
N ARG A 26 -1.35 15.56 -19.12
CA ARG A 26 -0.49 16.48 -18.38
C ARG A 26 0.67 16.98 -19.25
N ILE A 27 1.30 16.11 -20.04
CA ILE A 27 2.36 16.50 -20.97
C ILE A 27 1.83 17.55 -21.97
N HIS A 28 0.72 17.26 -22.65
CA HIS A 28 0.14 18.22 -23.59
C HIS A 28 -0.26 19.54 -22.91
N ALA A 29 -0.85 19.50 -21.72
CA ALA A 29 -1.20 20.69 -20.97
C ALA A 29 0.03 21.53 -20.58
N SER A 30 1.13 20.88 -20.17
CA SER A 30 2.38 21.57 -19.83
C SER A 30 3.00 22.28 -21.03
N PHE A 31 3.07 21.63 -22.19
CA PHE A 31 3.59 22.26 -23.40
C PHE A 31 2.68 23.38 -23.92
N GLN A 32 1.36 23.23 -23.82
CA GLN A 32 0.42 24.30 -24.15
C GLN A 32 0.57 25.52 -23.23
N ALA A 33 0.86 25.31 -21.94
CA ALA A 33 1.04 26.38 -20.97
C ALA A 33 2.34 27.17 -21.18
N ILE A 34 3.42 26.50 -21.60
CA ILE A 34 4.70 27.15 -21.95
C ILE A 34 4.53 28.02 -23.21
N GLY A 35 3.68 27.57 -24.15
CA GLY A 35 3.49 28.22 -25.43
C GLY A 35 4.68 28.03 -26.37
N GLY A 36 4.50 28.42 -27.63
CA GLY A 36 5.50 28.27 -28.69
C GLY A 36 4.96 27.53 -29.90
N SER A 37 5.46 27.88 -31.09
CA SER A 37 5.01 27.29 -32.35
C SER A 37 5.27 25.78 -32.44
N ALA A 38 6.30 25.28 -31.76
CA ALA A 38 6.67 23.87 -31.72
C ALA A 38 6.12 23.09 -30.51
N ALA A 39 5.20 23.67 -29.72
CA ALA A 39 4.71 23.06 -28.49
C ALA A 39 4.06 21.68 -28.72
N ASP A 40 3.25 21.55 -29.78
CA ASP A 40 2.60 20.28 -30.11
C ASP A 40 3.62 19.21 -30.56
N GLU A 41 4.63 19.59 -31.36
CA GLU A 41 5.69 18.67 -31.79
C GLU A 41 6.55 18.17 -30.62
N LEU A 42 6.88 19.06 -29.68
CA LEU A 42 7.64 18.70 -28.48
C LEU A 42 6.82 17.82 -27.54
N ALA A 43 5.51 18.06 -27.42
CA ALA A 43 4.61 17.21 -26.66
C ALA A 43 4.56 15.80 -27.26
N GLU A 44 4.42 15.67 -28.57
CA GLU A 44 4.43 14.37 -29.25
C GLU A 44 5.77 13.64 -29.08
N LYS A 45 6.91 14.34 -29.22
CA LYS A 45 8.25 13.78 -28.96
C LYS A 45 8.40 13.29 -27.52
N THR A 46 7.86 14.03 -26.55
CA THR A 46 7.89 13.64 -25.13
C THR A 46 7.00 12.41 -24.87
N VAL A 47 5.80 12.38 -25.44
CA VAL A 47 4.91 11.20 -25.34
C VAL A 47 5.57 9.97 -25.97
N LYS A 48 6.26 10.13 -27.11
CA LYS A 48 7.03 9.06 -27.73
C LYS A 48 8.13 8.55 -26.80
N ALA A 49 8.92 9.43 -26.20
CA ALA A 49 9.95 9.04 -25.22
C ALA A 49 9.37 8.26 -24.03
N VAL A 50 8.17 8.65 -23.55
CA VAL A 50 7.46 7.89 -22.50
C VAL A 50 7.05 6.50 -23.00
N ASN A 51 6.54 6.38 -24.23
CA ASN A 51 6.18 5.08 -24.80
C ASN A 51 7.40 4.15 -24.98
N ASP A 52 8.52 4.70 -25.44
CA ASP A 52 9.79 3.98 -25.59
C ASP A 52 10.30 3.50 -24.21
N TYR A 53 10.19 4.35 -23.19
CA TYR A 53 10.53 3.98 -21.82
C TYR A 53 9.62 2.87 -21.25
N LEU A 54 8.31 2.96 -21.48
CA LEU A 54 7.35 1.98 -21.00
C LEU A 54 7.44 0.62 -21.72
N SER A 55 7.99 0.59 -22.94
CA SER A 55 8.14 -0.63 -23.73
C SER A 55 9.47 -1.36 -23.51
N GLY A 56 10.55 -0.66 -23.15
CA GLY A 56 11.87 -1.27 -23.04
C GLY A 56 12.88 -0.55 -22.14
N THR A 57 12.44 0.35 -21.25
CA THR A 57 13.32 1.16 -20.37
C THR A 57 14.42 1.92 -21.14
N CYS A 58 14.11 2.39 -22.34
CA CYS A 58 15.00 3.25 -23.10
C CYS A 58 14.86 4.70 -22.64
N LEU A 59 15.98 5.40 -22.43
CA LEU A 59 16.00 6.82 -22.11
C LEU A 59 15.99 7.66 -23.39
N PRO A 60 15.47 8.89 -23.35
CA PRO A 60 15.69 9.83 -24.44
C PRO A 60 17.19 9.97 -24.71
N ALA A 61 17.60 9.90 -25.97
CA ALA A 61 19.00 10.03 -26.37
C ALA A 61 19.56 11.42 -26.06
N ASP A 62 20.88 11.55 -25.89
CA ASP A 62 21.51 12.81 -25.49
C ASP A 62 21.50 13.91 -26.56
N ASP A 63 21.17 13.55 -27.80
CA ASP A 63 20.94 14.46 -28.93
C ASP A 63 19.48 14.95 -29.01
N SER A 64 18.58 14.41 -28.18
CA SER A 64 17.17 14.84 -28.16
C SER A 64 16.99 16.22 -27.52
N ASP A 65 15.88 16.87 -27.88
CA ASP A 65 15.56 18.23 -27.45
C ASP A 65 15.65 18.37 -25.92
N ALA A 66 16.33 19.43 -25.45
CA ALA A 66 16.56 19.65 -24.02
C ALA A 66 15.26 19.71 -23.21
N THR A 67 14.19 20.25 -23.79
CA THR A 67 12.87 20.35 -23.16
C THR A 67 12.23 18.99 -23.01
N VAL A 68 12.35 18.13 -24.02
CA VAL A 68 11.85 16.75 -23.99
C VAL A 68 12.56 15.97 -22.89
N ARG A 69 13.90 16.08 -22.81
CA ARG A 69 14.69 15.41 -21.77
C ARG A 69 14.32 15.87 -20.37
N LEU A 70 14.19 17.19 -20.18
CA LEU A 70 13.79 17.77 -18.90
C LEU A 70 12.40 17.27 -18.49
N MET A 71 11.41 17.38 -19.38
CA MET A 71 10.04 16.95 -19.09
C MET A 71 9.97 15.46 -18.77
N PHE A 72 10.71 14.64 -19.54
CA PHE A 72 10.83 13.21 -19.26
C PHE A 72 11.46 12.94 -17.90
N ALA A 73 12.56 13.61 -17.56
CA ALA A 73 13.26 13.43 -16.28
C ALA A 73 12.34 13.74 -15.08
N LEU A 74 11.53 14.79 -15.18
CA LEU A 74 10.54 15.15 -14.16
C LEU A 74 9.49 14.05 -13.95
N ILE A 75 8.98 13.49 -15.04
CA ILE A 75 7.90 12.48 -14.98
C ILE A 75 8.46 11.07 -14.67
N ARG A 76 9.73 10.79 -14.97
CA ARG A 76 10.34 9.45 -14.88
C ARG A 76 10.11 8.79 -13.53
N SER A 77 10.38 9.52 -12.44
CA SER A 77 10.22 8.98 -11.08
C SER A 77 8.76 8.59 -10.77
N GLU A 78 7.78 9.27 -11.37
CA GLU A 78 6.36 8.93 -11.26
C GLU A 78 6.01 7.69 -12.09
N LEU A 79 6.59 7.55 -13.29
CA LEU A 79 6.45 6.35 -14.12
C LEU A 79 6.93 5.12 -13.35
N ASP A 80 8.11 5.18 -12.74
CA ASP A 80 8.70 4.07 -12.00
C ASP A 80 7.82 3.65 -10.81
N LYS A 81 7.34 4.62 -10.04
CA LYS A 81 6.39 4.37 -8.93
C LYS A 81 5.09 3.75 -9.45
N ALA A 82 4.57 4.24 -10.57
CA ALA A 82 3.35 3.72 -11.18
C ALA A 82 3.53 2.29 -11.71
N MET A 83 4.67 1.98 -12.31
CA MET A 83 5.03 0.63 -12.77
C MET A 83 5.13 -0.33 -11.59
N ALA A 84 5.86 0.02 -10.52
CA ALA A 84 5.97 -0.80 -9.32
C ALA A 84 4.60 -1.07 -8.68
N ARG A 85 3.76 -0.05 -8.56
CA ARG A 85 2.39 -0.18 -8.04
C ARG A 85 1.52 -1.08 -8.92
N SER A 86 1.58 -0.90 -10.23
CA SER A 86 0.83 -1.70 -11.22
C SER A 86 1.27 -3.16 -11.18
N ALA A 87 2.58 -3.42 -11.15
CA ALA A 87 3.15 -4.76 -11.00
C ALA A 87 2.68 -5.43 -9.70
N ALA A 88 2.74 -4.72 -8.56
CA ALA A 88 2.24 -5.23 -7.29
C ALA A 88 0.74 -5.56 -7.31
N ALA A 89 -0.08 -4.70 -7.93
CA ALA A 89 -1.51 -4.94 -8.10
C ALA A 89 -1.80 -6.17 -8.97
N ARG A 90 -1.06 -6.33 -10.08
CA ARG A 90 -1.17 -7.50 -10.97
C ARG A 90 -0.74 -8.78 -10.25
N ARG A 91 0.33 -8.75 -9.46
CA ARG A 91 0.76 -9.89 -8.61
C ARG A 91 -0.35 -10.31 -7.65
N ARG A 92 -0.95 -9.36 -6.92
CA ARG A 92 -2.08 -9.63 -6.01
C ARG A 92 -3.28 -10.25 -6.72
N LYS A 93 -3.60 -9.81 -7.94
CA LYS A 93 -4.70 -10.38 -8.73
C LYS A 93 -4.43 -11.84 -9.12
N LYS A 94 -3.18 -12.19 -9.44
CA LYS A 94 -2.77 -13.56 -9.79
C LYS A 94 -2.78 -14.49 -8.57
N THR A 95 -2.35 -14.00 -7.40
CA THR A 95 -2.26 -14.81 -6.17
C THR A 95 -3.53 -14.82 -5.34
N ALA A 96 -4.51 -13.95 -5.62
CA ALA A 96 -5.78 -13.97 -4.93
C ALA A 96 -6.53 -15.27 -5.29
N PRO A 97 -6.88 -16.13 -4.30
CA PRO A 97 -7.74 -17.27 -4.58
C PRO A 97 -9.03 -16.72 -5.18
N ARG A 98 -9.43 -17.28 -6.33
CA ARG A 98 -10.71 -16.95 -6.96
C ARG A 98 -11.78 -17.33 -5.96
N ARG A 99 -12.26 -16.36 -5.17
CA ARG A 99 -13.41 -16.59 -4.28
C ARG A 99 -14.51 -17.15 -5.18
N PRO A 100 -15.05 -18.35 -4.90
CA PRO A 100 -16.16 -18.86 -5.67
C PRO A 100 -17.26 -17.79 -5.62
N ARG A 101 -17.76 -17.38 -6.79
CA ARG A 101 -18.97 -16.55 -6.89
C ARG A 101 -20.01 -17.31 -6.08
N ARG A 102 -20.37 -16.80 -4.90
CA ARG A 102 -21.55 -17.26 -4.18
C ARG A 102 -22.72 -17.05 -5.13
N LYS A 103 -23.18 -18.13 -5.76
CA LYS A 103 -24.53 -18.15 -6.34
C LYS A 103 -25.44 -17.83 -5.16
N SER A 104 -26.18 -16.74 -5.26
CA SER A 104 -27.27 -16.43 -4.34
C SER A 104 -28.34 -17.50 -4.54
N ALA A 105 -28.20 -18.63 -3.87
CA ALA A 105 -29.24 -19.60 -3.66
C ALA A 105 -29.72 -19.46 -2.22
N GLY A 106 -31.03 -19.38 -2.06
CA GLY A 106 -31.71 -19.01 -0.84
C GLY A 106 -31.40 -19.92 0.36
N LYS A 107 -31.58 -19.31 1.53
CA LYS A 107 -32.21 -19.87 2.73
C LYS A 107 -32.24 -21.40 2.80
N ASN A 108 -31.38 -21.97 3.64
CA ASN A 108 -31.70 -22.95 4.69
C ASN A 108 -30.43 -23.17 5.56
N VAL A 109 -30.60 -22.97 6.87
CA VAL A 109 -29.77 -23.52 7.98
C VAL A 109 -30.61 -24.71 8.47
N PRO A 110 -30.09 -25.89 8.90
CA PRO A 110 -28.88 -26.04 9.73
C PRO A 110 -27.98 -27.23 9.36
N GLU A 111 -26.71 -27.16 9.77
CA GLU A 111 -26.06 -28.31 10.42
C GLU A 111 -24.80 -27.87 11.15
N GLU A 112 -24.70 -28.30 12.40
CA GLU A 112 -23.55 -28.17 13.27
C GLU A 112 -22.35 -28.91 12.65
N SER A 113 -21.25 -28.20 12.45
CA SER A 113 -19.94 -28.85 12.44
C SER A 113 -19.06 -28.12 13.45
N LEU A 114 -18.83 -28.80 14.56
CA LEU A 114 -17.72 -28.55 15.47
C LEU A 114 -16.42 -28.68 14.67
N CYS A 115 -15.95 -27.58 14.08
CA CYS A 115 -14.56 -27.47 13.69
C CYS A 115 -13.76 -27.09 14.92
N GLU A 116 -13.10 -28.09 15.51
CA GLU A 116 -12.07 -27.89 16.53
C GLU A 116 -11.06 -26.83 16.06
N PRO A 117 -10.65 -25.89 16.94
CA PRO A 117 -9.54 -25.02 16.62
C PRO A 117 -8.28 -25.88 16.61
N LYS A 118 -7.74 -26.15 15.42
CA LYS A 118 -6.33 -26.54 15.28
C LYS A 118 -5.48 -25.36 15.76
N ALA A 119 -5.23 -25.33 17.06
CA ALA A 119 -4.12 -24.61 17.65
C ALA A 119 -2.85 -25.29 17.13
N SER A 120 -2.38 -24.86 15.96
CA SER A 120 -0.98 -25.05 15.58
C SER A 120 -0.15 -24.27 16.59
N GLY A 121 0.23 -24.95 17.66
CA GLY A 121 1.11 -24.43 18.67
C GLY A 121 2.48 -24.17 18.06
N SER A 122 2.79 -22.91 17.75
CA SER A 122 4.08 -22.40 18.18
C SER A 122 3.84 -21.79 19.56
N GLY A 123 3.75 -22.65 20.57
CA GLY A 123 3.81 -22.19 21.95
C GLY A 123 5.08 -21.37 22.08
N ILE A 124 4.94 -20.13 22.57
CA ILE A 124 6.10 -19.36 22.98
C ILE A 124 6.74 -20.20 24.09
N ASP A 125 7.96 -20.66 23.85
CA ASP A 125 8.68 -21.45 24.83
C ASP A 125 8.97 -20.56 26.03
N MET A 126 8.22 -20.77 27.12
CA MET A 126 8.32 -19.99 28.34
C MET A 126 9.73 -20.07 28.94
N ALA A 127 10.47 -21.16 28.67
CA ALA A 127 11.87 -21.28 29.08
C ALA A 127 12.76 -20.29 28.31
N ARG A 128 12.57 -20.19 26.99
CA ARG A 128 13.28 -19.21 26.14
C ARG A 128 12.92 -17.77 26.49
N LEU A 129 11.67 -17.52 26.90
CA LEU A 129 11.23 -16.21 27.37
C LEU A 129 11.88 -15.85 28.72
N ALA A 130 12.01 -16.81 29.63
CA ALA A 130 12.69 -16.62 30.91
C ALA A 130 14.19 -16.39 30.75
N GLU A 131 14.83 -17.05 29.79
CA GLU A 131 16.25 -16.84 29.46
C GLU A 131 16.50 -15.43 28.90
N LEU A 132 15.62 -14.93 28.02
CA LEU A 132 15.68 -13.56 27.51
C LEU A 132 15.47 -12.50 28.61
N LEU A 133 14.63 -12.78 29.60
CA LEU A 133 14.44 -11.88 30.75
C LEU A 133 15.68 -11.85 31.67
N LYS A 134 16.37 -12.98 31.86
CA LYS A 134 17.61 -13.03 32.63
C LYS A 134 18.76 -12.24 31.99
N ILE A 135 18.80 -12.17 30.65
CA ILE A 135 19.80 -11.34 29.95
C ILE A 135 19.54 -9.84 30.22
N ARG A 136 18.27 -9.43 30.42
CA ARG A 136 17.94 -8.05 30.77
C ARG A 136 18.37 -7.68 32.19
N GLU A 137 18.23 -8.60 33.15
CA GLU A 137 18.66 -8.38 34.54
C GLU A 137 20.19 -8.30 34.72
N GLN A 138 20.98 -8.82 33.76
CA GLN A 138 22.45 -8.75 33.81
C GLN A 138 23.03 -7.37 33.46
N PHE A 139 22.20 -6.38 33.09
CA PHE A 139 22.65 -5.02 32.79
C PHE A 139 22.36 -4.00 33.91
N ASP A 140 21.79 -4.42 35.04
CA ASP A 140 21.47 -3.56 36.18
C ASP A 140 22.38 -3.83 37.40
N CYS A 141 23.70 -3.84 37.19
CA CYS A 141 24.68 -3.88 38.30
C CYS A 141 25.81 -2.87 38.04
N ASP A 142 25.58 -1.63 38.47
CA ASP A 142 26.47 -0.77 39.27
C ASP A 142 26.23 0.71 38.96
N ASP A 143 25.24 1.32 39.63
CA ASP A 143 25.46 2.59 40.31
C ASP A 143 24.44 2.74 41.44
N GLU A 144 24.95 2.73 42.67
CA GLU A 144 24.23 3.05 43.90
C GLU A 144 23.88 4.54 43.87
N ASP A 145 22.61 4.88 43.65
CA ASP A 145 22.05 6.14 44.15
C ASP A 145 20.55 5.98 44.41
N ASN A 146 20.24 5.98 45.71
CA ASN A 146 18.91 6.05 46.30
C ASN A 146 18.21 7.38 45.91
N TYR A 147 17.26 7.29 44.98
CA TYR A 147 16.25 8.33 44.75
C TYR A 147 14.86 7.72 44.99
N ASP A 148 14.13 8.30 45.96
CA ASP A 148 12.68 8.11 46.11
C ASP A 148 11.99 8.64 44.84
N GLU A 149 11.83 7.80 43.82
CA GLU A 149 11.17 8.17 42.57
C GLU A 149 9.66 8.05 42.77
N ALA A 150 9.01 9.21 42.81
CA ALA A 150 7.57 9.37 42.89
C ALA A 150 6.84 8.51 41.85
N ASP A 151 5.64 8.05 42.22
CA ASP A 151 4.70 7.28 41.41
C ASP A 151 4.34 8.04 40.11
N GLU A 152 5.20 7.94 39.10
CA GLU A 152 5.07 8.65 37.84
C GLU A 152 3.93 7.99 37.04
N PRO A 153 2.85 8.72 36.68
CA PRO A 153 1.73 8.12 35.99
C PRO A 153 2.20 7.64 34.61
N ALA A 154 2.30 6.32 34.45
CA ALA A 154 2.73 5.64 33.24
C ALA A 154 2.22 6.36 31.98
N GLU A 155 3.15 6.79 31.11
CA GLU A 155 2.82 7.56 29.92
C GLU A 155 1.68 6.89 29.14
N PRO A 156 0.67 7.66 28.69
CA PRO A 156 -0.50 7.08 28.03
C PRO A 156 -0.07 6.40 26.74
N ILE A 157 0.01 5.07 26.77
CA ILE A 157 0.33 4.23 25.60
C ILE A 157 -0.61 4.63 24.47
N LEU A 158 -0.07 5.33 23.45
CA LEU A 158 -0.82 5.77 22.29
C LEU A 158 -1.17 4.56 21.41
N LEU A 159 -2.19 3.83 21.82
CA LEU A 159 -2.63 2.62 21.14
C LEU A 159 -3.00 2.91 19.69
N ASN A 160 -2.58 2.03 18.78
CA ASN A 160 -2.91 2.12 17.36
C ASN A 160 -4.43 1.99 17.17
N ARG A 161 -4.99 2.65 16.14
CA ARG A 161 -6.42 2.61 15.77
C ARG A 161 -7.01 1.19 15.77
N ARG A 162 -6.24 0.18 15.35
CA ARG A 162 -6.69 -1.22 15.34
C ARG A 162 -6.84 -1.80 16.75
N GLN A 163 -5.92 -1.48 17.65
CA GLN A 163 -5.96 -1.90 19.05
C GLN A 163 -7.13 -1.23 19.79
N ARG A 164 -7.35 0.08 19.57
CA ARG A 164 -8.50 0.80 20.16
C ARG A 164 -9.84 0.16 19.80
N ARG A 165 -10.04 -0.18 18.51
CA ARG A 165 -11.26 -0.87 18.04
C ARG A 165 -11.43 -2.26 18.62
N MET A 166 -10.34 -2.97 18.90
CA MET A 166 -10.38 -4.29 19.50
C MET A 166 -10.87 -4.20 20.95
N ILE A 167 -10.27 -3.29 21.72
CA ILE A 167 -10.63 -3.02 23.12
C ILE A 167 -12.09 -2.55 23.24
N GLU A 168 -12.52 -1.65 22.36
CA GLU A 168 -13.91 -1.15 22.34
C GLU A 168 -14.92 -2.28 22.09
N ARG A 169 -14.64 -3.16 21.11
CA ARG A 169 -15.49 -4.32 20.82
C ARG A 169 -15.54 -5.29 22.00
N GLU A 170 -14.42 -5.49 22.67
CA GLU A 170 -14.35 -6.35 23.84
C GLU A 170 -15.12 -5.79 25.03
N LYS A 171 -14.97 -4.49 25.32
CA LYS A 171 -15.78 -3.79 26.34
C LYS A 171 -17.27 -3.93 26.04
N ARG A 172 -17.69 -3.73 24.78
CA ARG A 172 -19.08 -3.90 24.36
C ARG A 172 -19.58 -5.34 24.52
N ARG A 173 -18.74 -6.34 24.23
CA ARG A 173 -19.06 -7.76 24.43
C ARG A 173 -19.22 -8.09 25.92
N LYS A 174 -18.33 -7.56 26.78
CA LYS A 174 -18.38 -7.76 28.23
C LYS A 174 -19.65 -7.15 28.83
N ALA A 175 -19.99 -5.91 28.46
CA ALA A 175 -21.21 -5.24 28.91
C ALA A 175 -22.48 -6.01 28.52
N ARG A 176 -22.54 -6.58 27.30
CA ARG A 176 -23.68 -7.40 26.86
C ARG A 176 -23.82 -8.69 27.68
N ARG A 177 -22.69 -9.37 27.96
CA ARG A 177 -22.68 -10.57 28.80
C ARG A 177 -23.12 -10.26 30.23
N GLU A 178 -22.67 -9.13 30.76
CA GLU A 178 -23.04 -8.70 32.11
C GLU A 178 -24.52 -8.30 32.19
N ALA A 179 -25.04 -7.58 31.20
CA ALA A 179 -26.48 -7.26 31.12
C ALA A 179 -27.36 -8.51 30.99
N SER A 180 -26.89 -9.55 30.28
CA SER A 180 -27.58 -10.84 30.16
C SER A 180 -27.52 -11.69 31.43
N ARG A 181 -26.57 -11.44 32.34
CA ARG A 181 -26.45 -12.13 33.62
C ARG A 181 -27.30 -11.50 34.73
N ARG A 182 -27.69 -10.24 34.56
CA ARG A 182 -28.52 -9.48 35.52
C ARG A 182 -30.03 -9.55 35.21
N ARG A 183 -30.43 -10.32 34.18
CA ARG A 183 -31.81 -10.68 33.87
C ARG A 183 -32.02 -12.14 34.19
#